data_AF-A0A496XFD9-F1
#
_entry.id   AF-A0A496XFD9-F1
#
_cell.length_a   1.000
_cell.length_b   1.000
_cell.length_c   1.000
_cell.angle_alpha   90.00
_cell.angle_beta   90.00
_cell.angle_gamma   90.00
#
_symmetry.space_group_name_H-M   'P 1'
#
loop_
_entity.id
_entity.type
_entity.pdbx_description
1 polymer ?
#
loop_
_entity_poly.entity_id
_entity_poly.type
_entity_poly.pdbx_seq_one_letter_code
_entity_poly.pdbx_strand_id
1 'polypeptide(L)'
;MDRLAVIFWLGTKELRSLQQDTVIIALLVFAFTFSVYIRAVGTAAEVHNATVGIVDEDRSVLSRRIANALQAPYFHPPQVIGAHEIDAGMDSGRFMFVLDIPPRFEADILASRPTEIQLNVDATAMMQAGIGASYIQNFVADEVFRAVRGSLARDAPSDIRLVTRMAFNPNRTSSWFNAIVTVIDQISLLTIVLVGAALIREREHGTIEHLLVMPLTSFDIAMSKVWANGIVILAAVTFSVII
;
A
#
# COMPACT_ATOMS: atom_id res chain seq x y z
N MET A 1 31.54 43.52 -0.08
CA MET A 1 31.26 42.16 -0.57
C MET A 1 29.80 41.88 -0.29
N ASP A 2 29.01 41.61 -1.32
CA ASP A 2 27.58 41.40 -1.17
C ASP A 2 27.33 40.13 -0.33
N ARG A 3 26.61 40.27 0.79
CA ARG A 3 26.28 39.15 1.69
C ARG A 3 25.68 37.96 0.94
N LEU A 4 24.88 38.23 -0.10
CA LEU A 4 24.29 37.21 -0.98
C LEU A 4 25.35 36.38 -1.71
N ALA A 5 26.43 37.01 -2.20
CA ALA A 5 27.51 36.30 -2.87
C ALA A 5 28.26 35.38 -1.88
N VAL A 6 28.49 35.86 -0.65
CA VAL A 6 29.13 35.06 0.42
C VAL A 6 28.29 33.82 0.74
N ILE A 7 26.98 33.99 0.94
CA ILE A 7 26.05 32.88 1.21
C ILE A 7 26.05 31.86 0.05
N PHE A 8 26.02 32.34 -1.20
CA PHE A 8 26.02 31.47 -2.37
C PHE A 8 27.31 30.64 -2.51
N TRP A 9 28.47 31.27 -2.32
CA TRP A 9 29.76 30.58 -2.37
C TRP A 9 29.92 29.57 -1.23
N LEU A 10 29.49 29.95 -0.02
CA LEU A 10 29.52 29.08 1.14
C LEU A 10 28.58 27.88 0.94
N GLY A 11 27.38 28.10 0.39
CA GLY A 11 26.46 27.02 0.04
C GLY A 11 27.03 26.09 -1.02
N THR A 12 27.67 26.63 -2.05
CA THR A 12 28.31 25.81 -3.10
C THR A 12 29.46 24.97 -2.53
N LYS A 13 30.20 25.48 -1.55
CA LYS A 13 31.20 24.71 -0.80
C LYS A 13 30.54 23.57 -0.02
N GLU A 14 29.44 23.83 0.69
CA GLU A 14 28.68 22.79 1.41
C GLU A 14 28.18 21.69 0.47
N LEU A 15 27.65 22.04 -0.71
CA LEU A 15 27.26 21.05 -1.72
C LEU A 15 28.42 20.14 -2.14
N ARG A 16 29.61 20.71 -2.38
CA ARG A 16 30.81 19.92 -2.72
C ARG A 16 31.29 19.06 -1.55
N SER A 17 31.19 19.58 -0.33
CA SER A 17 31.51 18.84 0.90
C SER A 17 30.61 17.62 1.06
N LEU A 18 29.30 17.80 0.86
CA LEU A 18 28.32 16.71 0.88
C LEU A 18 28.60 15.66 -0.21
N GLN A 19 28.98 16.09 -1.42
CA GLN A 19 29.33 15.18 -2.53
C GLN A 19 30.58 14.34 -2.29
N GLN A 20 31.47 14.77 -1.38
CA GLN A 20 32.68 14.01 -1.06
C GLN A 20 32.47 13.07 0.13
N ASP A 21 31.41 13.26 0.91
CA ASP A 21 31.11 12.42 2.06
C ASP A 21 30.29 11.18 1.64
N THR A 22 31.01 10.08 1.42
CA THR A 22 30.40 8.81 1.01
C THR A 22 29.36 8.30 2.00
N VAL A 23 29.50 8.58 3.31
CA VAL A 23 28.57 8.10 4.34
C VAL A 23 27.26 8.90 4.28
N ILE A 24 27.35 10.22 4.19
CA ILE A 24 26.16 11.08 4.09
C ILE A 24 25.41 10.81 2.77
N ILE A 25 26.13 10.65 1.66
CA ILE A 25 25.53 10.28 0.37
C ILE A 25 24.84 8.92 0.46
N ALA A 26 25.47 7.92 1.07
CA ALA A 26 24.86 6.60 1.25
C ALA A 26 23.58 6.68 2.08
N LEU A 27 23.58 7.48 3.17
CA LEU A 27 22.39 7.70 4.00
C LEU A 27 21.28 8.41 3.22
N LEU A 28 21.61 9.43 2.41
CA LEU A 28 20.65 10.14 1.56
C LEU A 28 20.02 9.20 0.52
N VAL A 29 20.83 8.42 -0.20
CA VAL A 29 20.34 7.44 -1.18
C VAL A 29 19.46 6.39 -0.51
N PHE A 30 19.86 5.89 0.65
CA PHE A 30 19.05 4.95 1.41
C PHE A 30 17.71 5.57 1.84
N ALA A 31 17.73 6.77 2.42
CA ALA A 31 16.54 7.43 2.96
C ALA A 31 15.54 7.84 1.88
N PHE A 32 16.02 8.39 0.76
CA PHE A 32 15.15 8.90 -0.31
C PHE A 32 14.86 7.89 -1.42
N THR A 33 15.64 6.82 -1.57
CA THR A 33 15.36 5.80 -2.60
C THR A 33 14.91 4.51 -1.96
N PHE A 34 15.78 3.85 -1.19
CA PHE A 34 15.51 2.50 -0.71
C PHE A 34 14.39 2.45 0.35
N SER A 35 14.38 3.40 1.29
CA SER A 35 13.34 3.48 2.32
C SER A 35 11.97 3.83 1.73
N VAL A 36 11.93 4.72 0.73
CA VAL A 36 10.68 5.06 0.03
C VAL A 36 10.21 3.86 -0.79
N TYR A 37 11.11 3.20 -1.52
CA TYR A 37 10.81 2.00 -2.30
C TYR A 37 10.26 0.86 -1.44
N ILE A 38 10.90 0.54 -0.31
CA ILE A 38 10.40 -0.49 0.62
C ILE A 38 9.00 -0.13 1.11
N ARG A 39 8.74 1.15 1.43
CA ARG A 39 7.40 1.55 1.86
C ARG A 39 6.40 1.41 0.71
N ALA A 40 6.71 1.93 -0.47
CA ALA A 40 5.85 1.88 -1.64
C ALA A 40 5.48 0.44 -2.04
N VAL A 41 6.45 -0.47 -2.06
CA VAL A 41 6.23 -1.88 -2.43
C VAL A 41 5.70 -2.70 -1.26
N GLY A 42 6.22 -2.50 -0.05
CA GLY A 42 5.90 -3.29 1.14
C GLY A 42 4.55 -2.96 1.77
N THR A 43 3.98 -1.78 1.48
CA THR A 43 2.62 -1.41 1.89
C THR A 43 1.63 -1.40 0.73
N ALA A 44 1.92 -2.13 -0.37
CA ALA A 44 0.99 -2.28 -1.49
C ALA A 44 -0.40 -2.71 -0.95
N ALA A 45 -1.29 -1.72 -0.89
CA ALA A 45 -2.65 -1.81 -0.38
C ALA A 45 -3.61 -2.28 -1.48
N GLU A 46 -3.09 -3.00 -2.48
CA GLU A 46 -3.85 -3.46 -3.63
C GLU A 46 -3.63 -4.95 -3.79
N VAL A 47 -4.73 -5.66 -4.01
CA VAL A 47 -4.69 -7.07 -4.34
C VAL A 47 -4.20 -7.24 -5.76
N HIS A 48 -3.03 -7.84 -5.89
CA HIS A 48 -2.42 -8.19 -7.16
C HIS A 48 -2.26 -9.71 -7.23
N ASN A 49 -2.73 -10.31 -8.32
CA ASN A 49 -2.55 -11.74 -8.60
C ASN A 49 -3.13 -12.68 -7.52
N ALA A 50 -4.25 -12.30 -6.89
CA ALA A 50 -4.92 -13.22 -5.98
C ALA A 50 -5.57 -14.38 -6.75
N THR A 51 -5.39 -15.59 -6.24
CA THR A 51 -6.02 -16.80 -6.78
C THR A 51 -7.46 -16.92 -6.27
N VAL A 52 -8.39 -17.10 -7.20
CA VAL A 52 -9.82 -17.21 -6.91
C VAL A 52 -10.36 -18.56 -7.36
N GLY A 53 -10.99 -19.28 -6.45
CA GLY A 53 -11.83 -20.44 -6.75
C GLY A 53 -13.31 -20.03 -6.85
N ILE A 54 -14.06 -20.63 -7.75
CA ILE A 54 -15.51 -20.43 -7.85
C ILE A 54 -16.21 -21.78 -7.79
N VAL A 55 -17.16 -21.91 -6.87
CA VAL A 55 -18.13 -23.00 -6.84
C VAL A 55 -19.41 -22.48 -7.47
N ASP A 56 -19.72 -22.96 -8.67
CA ASP A 56 -20.89 -22.54 -9.45
C ASP A 56 -21.94 -23.65 -9.48
N GLU A 57 -22.89 -23.59 -8.54
CA GLU A 57 -24.02 -24.53 -8.47
C GLU A 57 -25.20 -24.08 -9.34
N ASP A 58 -25.23 -22.82 -9.79
CA ASP A 58 -26.31 -22.25 -10.61
C ASP A 58 -26.12 -22.47 -12.11
N ARG A 59 -24.86 -22.38 -12.59
CA ARG A 59 -24.46 -22.50 -14.01
C ARG A 59 -25.22 -21.57 -14.97
N SER A 60 -25.68 -20.45 -14.43
CA SER A 60 -26.44 -19.40 -15.11
C SER A 60 -25.60 -18.45 -15.96
N VAL A 61 -26.26 -17.50 -16.63
CA VAL A 61 -25.54 -16.42 -17.33
C VAL A 61 -24.94 -15.44 -16.31
N LEU A 62 -25.70 -15.09 -15.27
CA LEU A 62 -25.24 -14.20 -14.19
C LEU A 62 -24.00 -14.72 -13.44
N SER A 63 -23.99 -15.99 -13.04
CA SER A 63 -22.83 -16.63 -12.37
C SER A 63 -21.57 -16.57 -13.24
N ARG A 64 -21.68 -16.88 -14.53
CA ARG A 64 -20.56 -16.75 -15.50
C ARG A 64 -20.08 -15.31 -15.67
N ARG A 65 -20.97 -14.32 -15.62
CA ARG A 65 -20.57 -12.91 -15.71
C ARG A 65 -19.84 -12.44 -14.45
N ILE A 66 -20.30 -12.86 -13.27
CA ILE A 66 -19.61 -12.62 -12.00
C ILE A 66 -18.21 -13.26 -12.05
N ALA A 67 -18.08 -14.51 -12.51
CA ALA A 67 -16.79 -15.15 -12.70
C ALA A 67 -15.89 -14.37 -13.67
N ASN A 68 -16.43 -13.90 -14.79
CA ASN A 68 -15.68 -13.10 -15.75
C ASN A 68 -15.34 -11.68 -15.28
N ALA A 69 -16.01 -11.15 -14.25
CA ALA A 69 -15.65 -9.86 -13.66
C ALA A 69 -14.39 -9.95 -12.79
N LEU A 70 -14.08 -11.14 -12.27
CA LEU A 70 -12.90 -11.40 -11.44
C LEU A 70 -11.68 -11.66 -12.35
N GLN A 71 -11.16 -10.62 -12.99
CA GLN A 71 -10.03 -10.71 -13.91
C GLN A 71 -8.87 -9.79 -13.51
N ALA A 72 -7.77 -9.88 -14.29
CA ALA A 72 -6.59 -9.06 -14.15
C ALA A 72 -6.94 -7.55 -14.26
N PRO A 73 -6.24 -6.66 -13.53
CA PRO A 73 -4.99 -6.88 -12.81
C PRO A 73 -5.13 -7.44 -11.38
N TYR A 74 -6.35 -7.48 -10.83
CA TYR A 74 -6.57 -7.77 -9.41
C TYR A 74 -6.57 -9.27 -9.09
N PHE A 75 -7.18 -10.07 -9.96
CA PHE A 75 -7.36 -11.51 -9.75
C PHE A 75 -6.83 -12.32 -10.94
N HIS A 76 -6.32 -13.52 -10.64
CA HIS A 76 -6.12 -14.52 -11.68
C HIS A 76 -7.46 -15.03 -12.21
N PRO A 77 -7.52 -15.52 -13.47
CA PRO A 77 -8.71 -16.15 -14.00
C PRO A 77 -9.24 -17.21 -13.03
N PRO A 78 -10.51 -17.10 -12.59
CA PRO A 78 -11.03 -17.97 -11.55
C PRO A 78 -11.11 -19.41 -12.04
N GLN A 79 -10.81 -20.34 -11.16
CA GLN A 79 -10.93 -21.77 -11.44
C GLN A 79 -12.24 -22.29 -10.87
N VAL A 80 -13.01 -23.00 -11.69
CA VAL A 80 -14.23 -23.66 -11.24
C VAL A 80 -13.85 -24.92 -10.45
N ILE A 81 -14.30 -25.00 -9.21
CA ILE A 81 -14.03 -26.10 -8.27
C ILE A 81 -15.33 -26.66 -7.69
N GLY A 82 -15.29 -27.88 -7.16
CA GLY A 82 -16.42 -28.43 -6.40
C GLY A 82 -16.46 -27.92 -4.95
N ALA A 83 -17.64 -27.91 -4.33
CA ALA A 83 -17.82 -27.49 -2.93
C ALA A 83 -16.95 -28.30 -1.93
N HIS A 84 -16.64 -29.56 -2.26
CA HIS A 84 -15.77 -30.43 -1.44
C HIS A 84 -14.28 -30.07 -1.53
N GLU A 85 -13.88 -29.26 -2.51
CA GLU A 85 -12.48 -28.87 -2.75
C GLU A 85 -12.14 -27.52 -2.10
N ILE A 86 -13.13 -26.82 -1.53
CA ILE A 86 -12.97 -25.51 -0.90
C ILE A 86 -11.90 -25.58 0.20
N ASP A 87 -12.10 -26.44 1.21
CA ASP A 87 -11.22 -26.51 2.37
C ASP A 87 -9.81 -26.95 1.97
N ALA A 88 -9.69 -28.03 1.19
CA ALA A 88 -8.38 -28.52 0.74
C ALA A 88 -7.65 -27.53 -0.19
N GLY A 89 -8.38 -26.78 -1.00
CA GLY A 89 -7.84 -25.75 -1.89
C GLY A 89 -7.33 -24.52 -1.14
N MET A 90 -8.04 -24.09 -0.09
CA MET A 90 -7.62 -22.98 0.76
C MET A 90 -6.49 -23.38 1.71
N ASP A 91 -6.57 -24.54 2.36
CA ASP A 91 -5.54 -25.03 3.28
C ASP A 91 -4.19 -25.27 2.59
N SER A 92 -4.21 -25.65 1.31
CA SER A 92 -3.00 -25.81 0.50
C SER A 92 -2.46 -24.49 -0.08
N GLY A 93 -3.10 -23.35 0.20
CA GLY A 93 -2.74 -22.04 -0.33
C GLY A 93 -2.99 -21.89 -1.84
N ARG A 94 -3.77 -22.80 -2.45
CA ARG A 94 -4.08 -22.76 -3.89
C ARG A 94 -5.03 -21.63 -4.22
N PHE A 95 -5.99 -21.36 -3.34
CA PHE A 95 -6.97 -20.28 -3.48
C PHE A 95 -6.95 -19.36 -2.27
N MET A 96 -6.72 -18.07 -2.52
CA MET A 96 -6.83 -17.04 -1.50
C MET A 96 -8.29 -16.64 -1.25
N PHE A 97 -9.11 -16.69 -2.30
CA PHE A 97 -10.53 -16.40 -2.26
C PHE A 97 -11.31 -17.56 -2.87
N VAL A 98 -12.42 -17.96 -2.25
CA VAL A 98 -13.36 -18.91 -2.84
C VAL A 98 -14.77 -18.35 -2.78
N LEU A 99 -15.40 -18.17 -3.94
CA LEU A 99 -16.77 -17.68 -4.06
C LEU A 99 -17.71 -18.86 -4.31
N ASP A 100 -18.70 -19.03 -3.44
CA ASP A 100 -19.71 -20.07 -3.53
C ASP A 100 -21.07 -19.47 -3.93
N ILE A 101 -21.52 -19.82 -5.13
CA ILE A 101 -22.76 -19.33 -5.75
C ILE A 101 -23.82 -20.42 -5.60
N PRO A 102 -24.90 -20.16 -4.84
CA PRO A 102 -25.93 -21.16 -4.54
C PRO A 102 -26.71 -21.56 -5.80
N PRO A 103 -27.42 -22.71 -5.78
CA PRO A 103 -28.23 -23.13 -6.91
C PRO A 103 -29.41 -22.17 -7.08
N ARG A 104 -29.82 -21.95 -8.34
CA ARG A 104 -30.93 -21.04 -8.72
C ARG A 104 -30.67 -19.56 -8.41
N PHE A 105 -29.42 -19.16 -8.20
CA PHE A 105 -29.02 -17.79 -7.91
C PHE A 105 -29.63 -16.75 -8.87
N GLU A 106 -29.50 -16.92 -10.19
CA GLU A 106 -30.06 -15.98 -11.18
C GLU A 106 -31.59 -15.90 -11.07
N ALA A 107 -32.26 -17.04 -10.91
CA ALA A 107 -33.72 -17.08 -10.82
C ALA A 107 -34.24 -16.40 -9.54
N ASP A 108 -33.56 -16.60 -8.41
CA ASP A 108 -33.96 -16.02 -7.12
C ASP A 108 -33.68 -14.52 -7.05
N ILE A 109 -32.57 -14.03 -7.65
CA ILE A 109 -32.29 -12.61 -7.80
C ILE A 109 -33.35 -11.92 -8.68
N LEU A 110 -33.71 -12.50 -9.82
CA LEU A 110 -34.74 -11.96 -10.71
C LEU A 110 -36.15 -12.01 -10.10
N ALA A 111 -36.41 -12.97 -9.21
CA ALA A 111 -37.65 -13.08 -8.46
C ALA A 111 -37.69 -12.19 -7.20
N SER A 112 -36.69 -11.33 -6.99
CA SER A 112 -36.54 -10.47 -5.80
C SER A 112 -36.57 -11.26 -4.48
N ARG A 113 -36.03 -12.48 -4.49
CA ARG A 113 -35.90 -13.33 -3.30
C ARG A 113 -34.59 -13.03 -2.58
N PRO A 114 -34.59 -13.02 -1.23
CA PRO A 114 -33.35 -12.85 -0.48
C PRO A 114 -32.42 -14.03 -0.78
N THR A 115 -31.24 -13.71 -1.33
CA THR A 115 -30.25 -14.69 -1.76
C THR A 115 -28.90 -14.36 -1.12
N GLU A 116 -28.22 -15.36 -0.60
CA GLU A 116 -26.91 -15.20 0.05
C GLU A 116 -25.82 -15.84 -0.82
N ILE A 117 -24.71 -15.14 -1.00
CA ILE A 117 -23.50 -15.66 -1.65
C ILE A 117 -22.42 -15.75 -0.58
N GLN A 118 -21.70 -16.86 -0.53
CA GLN A 118 -20.63 -17.05 0.44
C GLN A 118 -19.27 -16.76 -0.20
N LEU A 119 -18.47 -15.94 0.47
CA LEU A 119 -17.09 -15.66 0.10
C LEU A 119 -16.17 -16.12 1.23
N ASN A 120 -15.40 -17.17 0.98
CA ASN A 120 -14.36 -17.65 1.87
C ASN A 120 -13.04 -16.94 1.53
N VAL A 121 -12.34 -16.48 2.57
CA VAL A 121 -11.13 -15.68 2.41
C VAL A 121 -10.03 -16.23 3.31
N ASP A 122 -8.87 -16.51 2.74
CA ASP A 122 -7.66 -16.80 3.50
C ASP A 122 -7.11 -15.49 4.09
N ALA A 123 -7.15 -15.40 5.42
CA ALA A 123 -6.72 -14.22 6.18
C ALA A 123 -5.22 -14.21 6.53
N THR A 124 -4.41 -15.14 6.01
CA THR A 124 -2.95 -15.19 6.23
C THR A 124 -2.28 -13.86 5.86
N ALA A 125 -2.74 -13.23 4.77
CA ALA A 125 -2.38 -11.85 4.40
C ALA A 125 -3.55 -10.90 4.66
N MET A 126 -3.77 -10.51 5.94
CA MET A 126 -4.97 -9.77 6.38
C MET A 126 -5.34 -8.52 5.55
N MET A 127 -4.36 -7.68 5.17
CA MET A 127 -4.66 -6.48 4.38
C MET A 127 -5.16 -6.83 2.97
N GLN A 128 -4.49 -7.79 2.33
CA GLN A 128 -4.83 -8.27 0.99
C GLN A 128 -6.18 -9.00 1.00
N ALA A 129 -6.42 -9.85 2.01
CA ALA A 129 -7.69 -10.50 2.27
C ALA A 129 -8.85 -9.50 2.41
N GLY A 130 -8.67 -8.45 3.21
CA GLY A 130 -9.69 -7.43 3.43
C GLY A 130 -10.02 -6.61 2.17
N ILE A 131 -8.98 -6.17 1.45
CA ILE A 131 -9.15 -5.35 0.24
C ILE A 131 -9.75 -6.19 -0.90
N GLY A 132 -9.27 -7.42 -1.10
CA GLY A 132 -9.78 -8.32 -2.13
C GLY A 132 -11.22 -8.74 -1.89
N ALA A 133 -11.61 -8.97 -0.62
CA ALA A 133 -13.00 -9.24 -0.28
C ALA A 133 -13.92 -8.06 -0.64
N SER A 134 -13.47 -6.82 -0.40
CA SER A 134 -14.21 -5.62 -0.79
C SER A 134 -14.32 -5.48 -2.32
N TYR A 135 -13.26 -5.80 -3.07
CA TYR A 135 -13.31 -5.80 -4.53
C TYR A 135 -14.29 -6.81 -5.09
N ILE A 136 -14.22 -8.07 -4.63
CA ILE A 136 -15.14 -9.14 -5.04
C ILE A 136 -16.59 -8.73 -4.74
N GLN A 137 -16.84 -8.17 -3.55
CA GLN A 137 -18.16 -7.65 -3.19
C GLN A 137 -18.65 -6.59 -4.18
N ASN A 138 -17.83 -5.61 -4.51
CA ASN A 138 -18.21 -4.53 -5.44
C ASN A 138 -18.50 -5.08 -6.84
N PHE A 139 -17.69 -6.04 -7.33
CA PHE A 139 -17.91 -6.68 -8.62
C PHE A 139 -19.21 -7.48 -8.67
N VAL A 140 -19.47 -8.28 -7.63
CA VAL A 140 -20.71 -9.06 -7.50
C VAL A 140 -21.92 -8.12 -7.44
N ALA A 141 -21.85 -7.05 -6.64
CA ALA A 141 -22.93 -6.09 -6.51
C ALA A 141 -23.23 -5.36 -7.83
N ASP A 142 -22.21 -4.94 -8.57
CA ASP A 142 -22.37 -4.29 -9.87
C ASP A 142 -23.01 -5.24 -10.90
N GLU A 143 -22.58 -6.49 -10.96
CA GLU A 143 -23.14 -7.45 -11.92
C GLU A 143 -24.58 -7.85 -11.58
N VAL A 144 -24.91 -8.04 -10.30
CA VAL A 144 -26.29 -8.24 -9.83
C VAL A 144 -27.15 -7.03 -10.20
N PHE A 145 -26.66 -5.81 -9.96
CA PHE A 145 -27.37 -4.59 -10.30
C PHE A 145 -27.65 -4.45 -11.81
N ARG A 146 -26.67 -4.82 -12.65
CA ARG A 146 -26.83 -4.86 -14.11
C ARG A 146 -27.84 -5.92 -14.54
N ALA A 147 -27.85 -7.09 -13.92
CA ALA A 147 -28.80 -8.16 -14.24
C ALA A 147 -30.24 -7.79 -13.88
N VAL A 148 -30.45 -7.12 -12.74
CA VAL A 148 -31.77 -6.62 -12.32
C VAL A 148 -32.24 -5.47 -13.22
N ARG A 149 -31.36 -4.52 -13.60
CA ARG A 149 -31.72 -3.43 -14.54
C ARG A 149 -31.96 -3.90 -15.96
N GLY A 150 -31.23 -4.92 -16.42
CA GLY A 150 -31.35 -5.46 -17.77
C GLY A 150 -32.60 -6.31 -17.98
N SER A 151 -33.24 -6.78 -16.91
CA SER A 151 -34.41 -7.66 -16.97
C SER A 151 -35.74 -6.89 -16.93
N LEU A 152 -35.88 -5.81 -16.14
CA LEU A 152 -37.13 -5.03 -16.07
C LEU A 152 -36.88 -3.54 -15.74
N ALA A 153 -37.67 -2.67 -16.38
CA ALA A 153 -37.70 -1.23 -16.17
C ALA A 153 -38.03 -0.85 -14.71
N ARG A 154 -37.32 0.20 -14.22
CA ARG A 154 -37.62 1.11 -13.09
C ARG A 154 -38.25 0.46 -11.83
N ASP A 155 -37.51 0.56 -10.72
CA ASP A 155 -37.96 0.35 -9.32
C ASP A 155 -37.88 -1.07 -8.74
N ALA A 156 -36.69 -1.66 -8.71
CA ALA A 156 -36.38 -2.74 -7.76
C ALA A 156 -35.48 -2.20 -6.63
N PRO A 157 -35.91 -2.28 -5.35
CA PRO A 157 -35.06 -1.95 -4.22
C PRO A 157 -34.15 -3.14 -3.92
N SER A 158 -32.93 -3.13 -4.46
CA SER A 158 -31.93 -4.16 -4.14
C SER A 158 -31.09 -3.72 -2.94
N ASP A 159 -31.61 -3.91 -1.74
CA ASP A 159 -30.80 -3.79 -0.53
C ASP A 159 -29.94 -5.06 -0.39
N ILE A 160 -28.83 -5.12 -1.13
CA ILE A 160 -27.84 -6.20 -1.03
C ILE A 160 -27.12 -6.02 0.32
N ARG A 161 -27.61 -6.70 1.35
CA ARG A 161 -27.02 -6.63 2.69
C ARG A 161 -25.91 -7.67 2.84
N LEU A 162 -24.66 -7.20 2.77
CA LEU A 162 -23.47 -8.01 3.05
C LEU A 162 -23.47 -8.47 4.52
N VAL A 163 -23.34 -9.78 4.74
CA VAL A 163 -23.10 -10.36 6.08
C VAL A 163 -21.75 -11.07 6.07
N THR A 164 -20.67 -10.36 6.38
CA THR A 164 -19.34 -10.96 6.51
C THR A 164 -19.24 -11.78 7.79
N ARG A 165 -18.92 -13.07 7.68
CA ARG A 165 -18.65 -13.97 8.81
C ARG A 165 -17.19 -14.38 8.80
N MET A 166 -16.48 -14.13 9.89
CA MET A 166 -15.05 -14.45 10.03
C MET A 166 -14.88 -15.76 10.80
N ALA A 167 -14.19 -16.74 10.21
CA ALA A 167 -14.02 -18.05 10.83
C ALA A 167 -13.00 -18.06 11.98
N PHE A 168 -11.89 -17.30 11.88
CA PHE A 168 -10.75 -17.44 12.80
C PHE A 168 -10.29 -16.15 13.54
N ASN A 169 -10.95 -15.00 13.37
CA ASN A 169 -10.65 -13.79 14.18
C ASN A 169 -11.90 -12.89 14.39
N PRO A 170 -12.82 -13.27 15.30
CA PRO A 170 -14.08 -12.56 15.52
C PRO A 170 -13.93 -11.11 16.00
N ASN A 171 -12.81 -10.78 16.64
CA ASN A 171 -12.59 -9.48 17.29
C ASN A 171 -11.95 -8.42 16.38
N ARG A 172 -11.54 -8.76 15.15
CA ARG A 172 -10.78 -7.87 14.25
C ARG A 172 -9.61 -7.15 14.94
N THR A 173 -8.98 -7.77 15.93
CA THR A 173 -7.87 -7.15 16.66
C THR A 173 -6.57 -7.29 15.89
N SER A 174 -6.48 -6.62 14.74
CA SER A 174 -5.22 -6.37 14.05
C SER A 174 -4.43 -5.23 14.70
N SER A 175 -4.95 -4.64 15.79
CA SER A 175 -4.31 -3.54 16.52
C SER A 175 -2.93 -3.92 17.06
N TRP A 176 -2.75 -5.15 17.55
CA TRP A 176 -1.46 -5.61 18.05
C TRP A 176 -0.44 -5.82 16.93
N PHE A 177 -0.86 -6.42 15.81
CA PHE A 177 0.01 -6.59 14.65
C PHE A 177 0.41 -5.23 14.04
N ASN A 178 -0.55 -4.32 13.85
CA ASN A 178 -0.28 -2.99 13.33
C ASN A 178 0.57 -2.16 14.32
N ALA A 179 0.32 -2.27 15.62
CA ALA A 179 1.16 -1.64 16.63
C ALA A 179 2.61 -2.13 16.54
N ILE A 180 2.84 -3.43 16.38
CA ILE A 180 4.20 -3.98 16.24
C ILE A 180 4.88 -3.46 14.97
N VAL A 181 4.19 -3.51 13.82
CA VAL A 181 4.73 -2.99 12.55
C VAL A 181 5.05 -1.51 12.66
N THR A 182 4.13 -0.70 13.21
CA THR A 182 4.33 0.74 13.41
C THR A 182 5.50 1.05 14.35
N VAL A 183 5.65 0.28 15.43
CA VAL A 183 6.77 0.43 16.37
C VAL A 183 8.10 0.11 15.68
N ILE A 184 8.16 -0.95 14.88
CA ILE A 184 9.36 -1.30 14.11
C ILE A 184 9.71 -0.20 13.10
N ASP A 185 8.72 0.37 12.42
CA ASP A 185 8.91 1.49 11.49
C ASP A 185 9.45 2.73 12.19
N GLN A 186 8.88 3.07 13.35
CA GLN A 186 9.33 4.20 14.16
C GLN A 186 10.75 4.00 14.68
N ILE A 187 11.10 2.80 15.17
CA ILE A 187 12.45 2.49 15.62
C ILE A 187 13.44 2.60 14.47
N SER A 188 13.09 2.09 13.29
CA SER A 188 13.94 2.17 12.09
C SER A 188 14.17 3.61 11.67
N LEU A 189 13.11 4.43 11.63
CA LEU A 189 13.21 5.85 11.34
C LEU A 189 14.10 6.57 12.36
N LEU A 190 13.87 6.35 13.66
CA LEU A 190 14.65 6.98 14.72
C LEU A 190 16.12 6.57 14.63
N THR A 191 16.42 5.31 14.34
CA THR A 191 17.81 4.82 14.19
C THR A 191 18.52 5.57 13.06
N ILE A 192 17.89 5.69 11.89
CA ILE A 192 18.46 6.40 10.74
C ILE A 192 18.68 7.89 11.09
N VAL A 193 17.68 8.53 11.70
CA VAL A 193 17.75 9.95 12.08
C VAL A 193 18.82 10.18 13.14
N LEU A 194 18.90 9.34 14.18
CA LEU A 194 19.88 9.47 15.26
C LEU A 194 21.31 9.24 14.77
N VAL A 195 21.53 8.22 13.94
CA VAL A 195 22.85 7.94 13.36
C VAL A 195 23.25 9.09 12.42
N GLY A 196 22.34 9.57 11.57
CA GLY A 196 22.58 10.72 10.71
C GLY A 196 22.88 11.99 11.51
N ALA A 197 22.10 12.28 12.56
CA ALA A 197 22.29 13.43 13.42
C ALA A 197 23.61 13.36 14.21
N ALA A 198 23.98 12.18 14.71
CA ALA A 198 25.26 11.97 15.40
C ALA A 198 26.45 12.20 14.44
N LEU A 199 26.37 11.69 13.22
CA LEU A 199 27.39 11.89 12.19
C LEU A 199 27.53 13.37 11.82
N ILE A 200 26.41 14.07 11.63
CA ILE A 200 26.39 15.52 11.38
C ILE A 200 27.01 16.26 12.57
N ARG A 201 26.64 15.92 13.81
CA ARG A 201 27.15 16.58 15.01
C ARG A 201 28.67 16.44 15.15
N GLU A 202 29.23 15.27 14.89
CA GLU A 202 30.67 15.02 14.92
C GLU A 202 31.41 15.89 13.89
N ARG A 203 30.85 15.98 12.68
CA ARG A 203 31.41 16.81 11.60
C ARG A 203 31.32 18.29 11.92
N GLU A 204 30.21 18.76 12.48
CA GLU A 204 30.01 20.15 12.86
C GLU A 204 30.93 20.56 14.01
N HIS A 205 31.16 19.70 15.01
CA HIS A 205 32.13 19.99 16.08
C HIS A 205 33.53 20.24 15.51
N GLY A 206 34.00 19.40 14.59
CA GLY A 206 35.31 19.58 13.97
C GLY A 206 35.44 20.81 13.06
N THR A 207 34.33 21.32 12.52
CA THR A 207 34.34 22.53 11.65
C THR A 207 34.10 23.83 12.40
N ILE A 208 33.38 23.81 13.53
CA ILE A 208 33.09 25.01 14.34
C ILE A 208 34.38 25.63 14.88
N GLU A 209 35.36 24.82 15.29
CA GLU A 209 36.66 25.30 15.78
C GLU A 209 37.41 26.13 14.73
N HIS A 210 37.32 25.73 13.46
CA HIS A 210 37.94 26.43 12.34
C HIS A 210 37.11 27.66 11.91
N LEU A 211 35.78 27.59 12.02
CA LEU A 211 34.87 28.70 11.69
C LEU A 211 34.98 29.86 12.68
N LEU A 212 35.31 29.60 13.96
CA LEU A 212 35.52 30.61 15.00
C LEU A 212 36.64 31.62 14.68
N VAL A 213 37.51 31.30 13.71
CA VAL A 213 38.64 32.14 13.30
C VAL A 213 38.38 32.89 11.98
N MET A 214 37.24 32.65 11.32
CA MET A 214 36.88 33.28 10.04
C MET A 214 35.99 34.51 10.24
N PRO A 215 36.16 35.59 9.44
CA PRO A 215 35.34 36.80 9.53
C PRO A 215 33.97 36.63 8.83
N LEU A 216 33.20 35.63 9.24
CA LEU A 216 31.86 35.32 8.72
C LEU A 216 30.80 35.47 9.82
N THR A 217 29.59 35.89 9.47
CA THR A 217 28.50 35.94 10.46
C THR A 217 27.81 34.59 10.61
N SER A 218 27.30 34.28 11.80
CA SER A 218 26.53 33.05 12.04
C SER A 218 25.31 32.93 11.12
N PHE A 219 24.73 34.06 10.70
CA PHE A 219 23.62 34.10 9.77
C PHE A 219 24.02 33.67 8.35
N ASP A 220 25.16 34.16 7.85
CA ASP A 220 25.63 33.78 6.50
C ASP A 220 25.89 32.27 6.41
N ILE A 221 26.41 31.68 7.50
CA ILE A 221 26.65 30.25 7.62
C ILE A 221 25.32 29.47 7.66
N ALA A 222 24.39 29.87 8.54
CA ALA A 222 23.10 29.21 8.66
C ALA A 222 22.33 29.24 7.33
N MET A 223 22.28 30.38 6.66
CA MET A 223 21.56 30.54 5.39
C MET A 223 22.19 29.68 4.28
N SER A 224 23.53 29.57 4.25
CA SER A 224 24.23 28.73 3.27
C SER A 224 23.90 27.24 3.44
N LYS A 225 23.81 26.75 4.69
CA LYS A 225 23.41 25.39 5.02
C LYS A 225 21.96 25.11 4.65
N VAL A 226 21.05 26.05 4.97
CA VAL A 226 19.61 25.91 4.64
C VAL A 226 19.40 25.80 3.14
N TRP A 227 20.00 26.69 2.36
CA TRP A 227 19.88 26.66 0.90
C TRP A 227 20.51 25.39 0.29
N ALA A 228 21.72 25.02 0.71
CA ALA A 228 22.44 23.87 0.17
C ALA A 228 21.69 22.56 0.45
N ASN A 229 21.29 22.34 1.70
CA ASN A 229 20.50 21.17 2.09
C ASN A 229 19.12 21.19 1.45
N GLY A 230 18.50 22.37 1.34
CA GLY A 230 17.21 22.54 0.68
C GLY A 230 17.21 22.05 -0.78
N ILE A 231 18.23 22.42 -1.56
CA ILE A 231 18.38 21.93 -2.95
C ILE A 231 18.57 20.42 -2.98
N VAL A 232 19.44 19.87 -2.12
CA VAL A 232 19.74 18.44 -2.11
C VAL A 232 18.48 17.65 -1.77
N ILE A 233 17.72 18.07 -0.77
CA ILE A 233 16.44 17.45 -0.39
C ILE A 233 15.43 17.56 -1.54
N LEU A 234 15.26 18.75 -2.13
CA LEU A 234 14.34 18.93 -3.25
C LEU A 234 14.70 18.03 -4.44
N ALA A 235 15.98 17.93 -4.77
CA ALA A 235 16.45 17.05 -5.84
C ALA A 235 16.19 15.58 -5.51
N ALA A 236 16.51 15.14 -4.29
CA ALA A 236 16.30 13.77 -3.83
C ALA A 236 14.82 13.38 -3.79
N VAL A 237 13.95 14.27 -3.32
CA VAL A 237 12.48 14.07 -3.32
C VAL A 237 11.96 14.03 -4.74
N THR A 238 12.37 14.96 -5.61
CA THR A 238 11.93 14.97 -7.02
C THR A 238 12.34 13.67 -7.71
N PHE A 239 13.59 13.23 -7.53
CA PHE A 239 14.08 11.97 -8.05
C PHE A 239 13.30 10.77 -7.51
N SER A 240 13.05 10.73 -6.20
CA SER A 240 12.28 9.69 -5.53
C SER A 240 10.83 9.59 -6.02
N VAL A 241 10.23 10.69 -6.45
CA VAL A 241 8.84 10.72 -6.95
C VAL A 241 8.75 10.30 -8.42
N ILE A 242 9.82 10.55 -9.19
CA ILE A 242 9.88 10.19 -10.61
C ILE A 242 10.15 8.70 -10.82
N ILE A 243 10.90 8.06 -9.91
CA ILE A 243 11.33 6.66 -10.02
C ILE A 243 10.38 5.70 -9.30
#